data_AF-A0A1Q7HWL9-F1
#
_entry.id   AF-A0A1Q7HWL9-F1
#
_cell.length_a   1.000
_cell.length_b   1.000
_cell.length_c   1.000
_cell.angle_alpha   90.00
_cell.angle_beta   90.00
_cell.angle_gamma   90.00
#
_symmetry.space_group_name_H-M   'P 1'
#
loop_
_entity.id
_entity.type
_entity.pdbx_description
1 polymer ?
#
loop_
_entity_poly.entity_id
_entity_poly.type
_entity_poly.pdbx_seq_one_letter_code
_entity_poly.pdbx_strand_id
1 'polypeptide(L)'
;MTSTVSSPPARTSPSVSFAHPSEAAFARILSYYRIAWRYEPRTFPIRWDPNGHVVESFTPDFYLSELDLYVELTTLKQSLVTKKNRKLRLLRRLYPEVSVKLFYRGDLGQLLGKYAVMGKVPVHARTRPRSLLRMPE
;
A
#
# COMPACT_ATOMS: atom_id res chain seq x y z
N MET A 1 49.30 -2.37 0.23
CA MET A 1 48.12 -2.27 1.12
C MET A 1 47.14 -1.28 0.51
N THR A 2 46.22 -1.74 -0.31
CA THR A 2 45.15 -0.92 -0.90
C THR A 2 43.84 -1.67 -0.72
N SER A 3 43.08 -1.27 0.29
CA SER A 3 41.78 -1.88 0.60
C SER A 3 40.73 -1.29 -0.33
N THR A 4 40.35 -2.09 -1.33
CA THR A 4 39.15 -1.89 -2.15
C THR A 4 37.92 -2.05 -1.27
N VAL A 5 37.17 -0.97 -1.05
CA VAL A 5 35.86 -1.05 -0.39
C VAL A 5 34.86 -1.61 -1.42
N SER A 6 34.54 -2.89 -1.27
CA SER A 6 33.50 -3.56 -2.05
C SER A 6 32.13 -2.99 -1.65
N SER A 7 31.48 -2.27 -2.58
CA SER A 7 30.06 -1.95 -2.47
C SER A 7 29.23 -3.23 -2.23
N PRO A 8 28.23 -3.22 -1.34
CA PRO A 8 27.37 -4.38 -1.17
C PRO A 8 26.52 -4.59 -2.43
N PRO A 9 26.22 -5.84 -2.83
CA PRO A 9 25.36 -6.09 -3.98
C PRO A 9 24.00 -5.46 -3.74
N ALA A 10 23.52 -4.70 -4.73
CA ALA A 10 22.15 -4.20 -4.75
C ALA A 10 21.21 -5.40 -4.62
N ARG A 11 20.57 -5.55 -3.45
CA ARG A 11 19.54 -6.56 -3.20
C ARG A 11 18.49 -6.41 -4.30
N THR A 12 18.53 -7.30 -5.27
CA THR A 12 17.55 -7.36 -6.34
C THR A 12 16.29 -7.90 -5.70
N SER A 13 15.45 -7.01 -5.19
CA SER A 13 14.08 -7.37 -4.82
C SER A 13 13.46 -8.06 -6.03
N PRO A 14 12.76 -9.21 -5.88
CA PRO A 14 12.06 -9.84 -7.00
C PRO A 14 11.22 -8.77 -7.70
N SER A 15 11.29 -8.72 -9.03
CA SER A 15 10.58 -7.72 -9.83
C SER A 15 9.08 -7.89 -9.61
N VAL A 16 8.52 -7.13 -8.66
CA VAL A 16 7.08 -7.11 -8.40
C VAL A 16 6.39 -6.63 -9.67
N SER A 17 5.53 -7.47 -10.24
CA SER A 17 4.68 -7.09 -11.37
C SER A 17 3.41 -6.48 -10.81
N PHE A 18 3.19 -5.20 -11.06
CA PHE A 18 2.03 -4.46 -10.57
C PHE A 18 0.89 -4.55 -11.57
N ALA A 19 -0.33 -4.80 -11.08
CA ALA A 19 -1.54 -4.85 -11.90
C ALA A 19 -1.91 -3.47 -12.47
N HIS A 20 -1.54 -2.38 -11.78
CA HIS A 20 -1.83 -1.02 -12.23
C HIS A 20 -0.64 -0.05 -12.09
N PRO A 21 -0.44 0.91 -13.02
CA PRO A 21 0.64 1.91 -12.91
C PRO A 21 0.63 2.72 -11.62
N SER A 22 -0.54 2.94 -11.01
CA SER A 22 -0.67 3.64 -9.73
C SER A 22 -0.06 2.85 -8.57
N GLU A 23 -0.15 1.52 -8.59
CA GLU A 23 0.46 0.66 -7.57
C GLU A 23 1.98 0.73 -7.67
N ALA A 24 2.52 0.64 -8.89
CA ALA A 24 3.95 0.79 -9.13
C ALA A 24 4.47 2.16 -8.67
N ALA A 25 3.71 3.23 -8.92
CA ALA A 25 4.05 4.56 -8.43
C ALA A 25 4.03 4.63 -6.91
N PHE A 26 3.01 4.06 -6.25
CA PHE A 26 2.90 4.06 -4.79
C PHE A 26 4.06 3.29 -4.14
N ALA A 27 4.38 2.10 -4.67
CA ALA A 27 5.52 1.31 -4.24
C ALA A 27 6.85 2.06 -4.35
N ARG A 28 7.07 2.82 -5.45
CA ARG A 28 8.26 3.67 -5.60
C ARG A 28 8.34 4.74 -4.52
N ILE A 29 7.23 5.40 -4.18
CA ILE A 29 7.19 6.41 -3.12
C ILE A 29 7.51 5.79 -1.76
N LEU A 30 6.85 4.68 -1.41
CA LEU A 30 7.10 4.00 -0.14
C LEU A 30 8.57 3.60 -0.02
N SER A 31 9.14 3.03 -1.09
CA SER A 31 10.55 2.62 -1.16
C SER A 31 11.50 3.80 -1.03
N TYR A 32 11.19 4.93 -1.69
CA TYR A 32 11.98 6.17 -1.57
C TYR A 32 12.06 6.66 -0.12
N TYR A 33 10.93 6.62 0.59
CA TYR A 33 10.86 6.96 2.02
C TYR A 33 11.28 5.82 2.96
N ARG A 34 11.79 4.69 2.42
CA ARG A 34 12.19 3.49 3.18
C ARG A 34 11.10 2.94 4.10
N ILE A 35 9.84 3.15 3.73
CA ILE A 35 8.70 2.56 4.44
C ILE A 35 8.65 1.08 4.06
N ALA A 36 8.53 0.20 5.06
CA ALA A 36 8.41 -1.24 4.81
C ALA A 36 7.02 -1.61 4.29
N TRP A 37 6.95 -2.25 3.12
CA TRP A 37 5.69 -2.63 2.47
C TRP A 37 5.72 -4.02 1.84
N ARG A 38 4.54 -4.62 1.67
CA ARG A 38 4.30 -5.85 0.90
C ARG A 38 3.16 -5.62 -0.09
N TYR A 39 3.29 -6.12 -1.32
CA TYR A 39 2.25 -6.09 -2.35
C TYR A 39 1.36 -7.33 -2.26
N GLU A 40 0.05 -7.17 -2.44
CA GLU A 40 -0.98 -8.22 -2.32
C GLU A 40 -0.71 -9.24 -1.19
N PRO A 41 -0.52 -8.75 0.05
CA PRO A 41 0.09 -9.50 1.15
C PRO A 41 -0.77 -10.67 1.63
N ARG A 42 -2.09 -10.56 1.48
CA ARG A 42 -3.08 -11.51 2.00
C ARG A 42 -4.41 -11.35 1.30
N THR A 43 -5.05 -12.48 1.01
CA THR A 43 -6.43 -12.55 0.50
C THR A 43 -7.38 -12.92 1.63
N PHE A 44 -8.47 -12.18 1.76
CA PHE A 44 -9.52 -12.39 2.75
C PHE A 44 -10.81 -12.87 2.07
N PRO A 45 -11.31 -14.07 2.39
CA PRO A 45 -12.65 -14.46 2.02
C PRO A 45 -13.69 -13.53 2.67
N ILE A 46 -14.63 -12.98 1.91
CA ILE A 46 -15.65 -12.05 2.41
C ILE A 46 -17.08 -12.48 2.07
N ARG A 47 -17.27 -13.55 1.31
CA ARG A 47 -18.57 -14.17 1.04
C ARG A 47 -18.39 -15.64 0.64
N TRP A 48 -19.34 -16.46 1.07
CA TRP A 48 -19.39 -17.89 0.78
C TRP A 48 -20.75 -18.27 0.16
N ASP A 49 -20.79 -19.35 -0.60
CA ASP A 49 -22.03 -19.98 -1.06
C ASP A 49 -22.63 -20.89 0.04
N PRO A 50 -23.84 -21.47 -0.16
CA PRO A 50 -24.44 -22.39 0.83
C PRO A 50 -23.62 -23.65 1.11
N ASN A 51 -22.70 -24.03 0.22
CA ASN A 51 -21.82 -25.19 0.38
C ASN A 51 -20.52 -24.82 1.11
N GLY A 52 -20.34 -23.56 1.51
CA GLY A 52 -19.15 -23.07 2.18
C GLY A 52 -17.99 -22.71 1.25
N HIS A 53 -18.19 -22.65 -0.07
CA HIS A 53 -17.14 -22.24 -1.00
C HIS A 53 -17.01 -20.72 -1.05
N VAL A 54 -15.78 -20.21 -1.10
CA VAL A 54 -15.51 -18.78 -1.24
C VAL A 54 -15.96 -18.30 -2.63
N VAL A 55 -16.90 -17.36 -2.65
CA VAL A 55 -17.45 -16.76 -3.88
C VAL A 55 -17.13 -15.28 -4.01
N GLU A 56 -16.56 -14.67 -2.98
CA GLU A 56 -16.02 -13.33 -3.04
C GLU A 56 -14.86 -13.17 -2.06
N SER A 57 -13.76 -12.61 -2.55
CA SER A 57 -12.59 -12.27 -1.75
C SER A 57 -12.21 -10.79 -1.88
N PHE A 58 -11.41 -10.34 -0.93
CA PHE A 58 -10.77 -9.04 -0.89
C PHE A 58 -9.28 -9.21 -0.66
N THR A 59 -8.46 -8.67 -1.56
CA THR A 59 -7.01 -8.68 -1.48
C THR A 59 -6.55 -7.24 -1.50
N PRO A 60 -6.07 -6.67 -0.37
CA PRO A 60 -5.58 -5.31 -0.35
C PRO A 60 -4.34 -5.16 -1.23
N ASP A 61 -4.21 -4.03 -1.93
CA ASP A 61 -3.05 -3.77 -2.78
C ASP A 61 -1.72 -3.78 -1.99
N PHE A 62 -1.69 -3.23 -0.78
CA PHE A 62 -0.47 -3.13 0.05
C PHE A 62 -0.71 -3.43 1.53
N TYR A 63 0.35 -3.84 2.22
CA TYR A 63 0.43 -3.83 3.68
C TYR A 63 1.66 -3.07 4.17
N LEU A 64 1.46 -2.18 5.14
CA LEU A 64 2.48 -1.35 5.77
C LEU A 64 2.73 -1.86 7.19
N SER A 65 3.74 -2.70 7.34
CA SER A 65 4.01 -3.45 8.58
C SER A 65 4.23 -2.56 9.82
N GLU A 66 4.88 -1.40 9.67
CA GLU A 66 5.15 -0.50 10.79
C GLU A 66 3.89 0.17 11.36
N LEU A 67 2.79 0.20 10.58
CA LEU A 67 1.50 0.74 10.99
C LEU A 67 0.43 -0.34 11.18
N ASP A 68 0.78 -1.61 10.97
CA ASP A 68 -0.16 -2.72 10.84
C ASP A 68 -1.35 -2.37 9.93
N LEU A 69 -1.09 -1.75 8.77
CA LEU A 69 -2.12 -1.15 7.94
C LEU A 69 -2.18 -1.77 6.55
N TYR A 70 -3.33 -2.32 6.19
CA TYR A 70 -3.66 -2.68 4.82
C TYR A 70 -4.18 -1.46 4.04
N VAL A 71 -3.69 -1.30 2.82
CA VAL A 71 -3.98 -0.18 1.93
C VAL A 71 -4.57 -0.70 0.64
N GLU A 72 -5.73 -0.17 0.28
CA GLU A 72 -6.37 -0.37 -1.02
C GLU A 72 -6.31 0.95 -1.78
N LEU A 73 -5.61 1.01 -2.91
CA LEU A 73 -5.54 2.19 -3.74
C LEU A 73 -6.86 2.41 -4.47
N THR A 74 -7.27 3.67 -4.58
CA THR A 74 -8.39 4.05 -5.42
C THR A 74 -7.97 5.01 -6.51
N THR A 75 -8.12 4.59 -7.77
CA THR A 75 -8.20 5.48 -8.93
C THR A 75 -9.66 5.92 -9.07
N LEU A 76 -9.91 7.16 -9.47
CA LEU A 76 -11.09 7.94 -9.08
C LEU A 76 -12.43 7.51 -9.72
N LYS A 77 -12.49 6.41 -10.47
CA LYS A 77 -13.74 5.96 -11.12
C LYS A 77 -14.80 5.59 -10.06
N GLN A 78 -15.82 6.43 -9.93
CA GLN A 78 -16.87 6.34 -8.91
C GLN A 78 -17.57 4.96 -8.86
N SER A 79 -17.79 4.32 -10.00
CA SER A 79 -18.39 2.98 -10.07
C SER A 79 -17.50 1.89 -9.45
N LEU A 80 -16.17 2.03 -9.53
CA LEU A 80 -15.21 1.13 -8.89
C LEU A 80 -15.12 1.39 -7.39
N VAL A 81 -15.22 2.65 -6.98
CA VAL A 81 -15.24 3.07 -5.56
C VAL A 81 -16.42 2.44 -4.82
N THR A 82 -17.62 2.38 -5.42
CA THR A 82 -18.80 1.75 -4.79
C THR A 82 -18.58 0.26 -4.51
N LYS A 83 -18.04 -0.48 -5.49
CA LYS A 83 -17.74 -1.92 -5.32
C LYS A 83 -16.65 -2.14 -4.26
N LYS A 84 -15.55 -1.37 -4.32
CA LYS A 84 -14.47 -1.43 -3.31
C LYS A 84 -15.02 -1.14 -1.90
N ASN A 85 -15.85 -0.10 -1.76
CA ASN A 85 -16.47 0.25 -0.47
C ASN A 85 -17.41 -0.85 0.06
N ARG A 86 -18.19 -1.53 -0.79
CA ARG A 86 -18.98 -2.68 -0.36
C ARG A 86 -18.09 -3.78 0.21
N LYS A 87 -17.02 -4.15 -0.50
CA LYS A 87 -16.08 -5.18 -0.05
C LYS A 87 -15.39 -4.79 1.27
N LEU A 88 -14.95 -3.54 1.39
CA LEU A 88 -14.37 -2.99 2.61
C LEU A 88 -15.32 -3.04 3.82
N ARG A 89 -16.62 -2.74 3.62
CA ARG A 89 -17.63 -2.87 4.68
C ARG A 89 -17.82 -4.32 5.11
N LEU A 90 -17.77 -5.27 4.18
CA LEU A 90 -17.83 -6.70 4.50
C LEU A 90 -16.57 -7.15 5.24
N LEU A 91 -15.38 -6.74 4.77
CA LEU A 91 -14.12 -7.06 5.42
C LEU A 91 -14.12 -6.59 6.88
N ARG A 92 -14.47 -5.32 7.13
CA ARG A 92 -14.50 -4.76 8.50
C ARG A 92 -15.52 -5.45 9.42
N ARG A 93 -16.57 -6.02 8.84
CA ARG A 93 -17.58 -6.79 9.61
C ARG A 93 -17.05 -8.17 9.99
N LEU A 94 -16.35 -8.83 9.07
CA LEU A 94 -15.86 -10.20 9.26
C LEU A 94 -14.51 -10.26 9.98
N TYR A 95 -13.68 -9.23 9.83
CA TYR A 95 -12.32 -9.12 10.37
C TYR A 95 -12.15 -7.74 11.04
N PRO A 96 -12.80 -7.49 12.19
CA PRO A 96 -12.74 -6.20 12.88
C PRO A 96 -11.33 -5.82 13.36
N GLU A 97 -10.45 -6.79 13.56
CA GLU A 97 -9.05 -6.63 13.92
C GLU A 97 -8.18 -6.14 12.75
N VAL A 98 -8.66 -6.28 11.51
CA VAL A 98 -7.90 -5.90 10.32
C VAL A 98 -8.03 -4.41 10.05
N SER A 99 -6.94 -3.68 10.32
CA SER A 99 -6.82 -2.26 9.97
C SER A 99 -6.66 -2.08 8.46
N VAL A 100 -7.72 -1.66 7.78
CA VAL A 100 -7.73 -1.41 6.32
C VAL A 100 -8.22 0.00 5.97
N LYS A 101 -7.52 0.66 5.05
CA LYS A 101 -7.89 2.00 4.54
C LYS A 101 -7.96 2.01 3.00
N LEU A 102 -9.04 2.60 2.47
CA LEU A 102 -9.10 3.02 1.07
C LEU A 102 -8.29 4.31 0.92
N PHE A 103 -7.34 4.31 0.02
CA PHE A 103 -6.27 5.30 -0.06
C PHE A 103 -6.40 6.13 -1.33
N TYR A 104 -6.72 7.40 -1.15
CA TYR A 104 -6.85 8.38 -2.21
C TYR A 104 -5.51 9.08 -2.43
N ARG A 105 -5.35 9.74 -3.58
CA ARG A 105 -4.13 10.53 -3.89
C ARG A 105 -3.76 11.54 -2.80
N GLY A 106 -4.75 12.14 -2.14
CA GLY A 106 -4.53 13.11 -1.06
C GLY A 106 -4.07 12.51 0.27
N ASP A 107 -4.21 11.19 0.47
CA ASP A 107 -3.88 10.53 1.73
C ASP A 107 -2.38 10.35 1.94
N LEU A 108 -1.57 10.50 0.89
CA LEU A 108 -0.12 10.32 0.98
C LEU A 108 0.54 11.27 1.98
N GLY A 109 0.13 12.54 1.99
CA GLY A 109 0.67 13.51 2.96
C GLY A 109 0.38 13.12 4.41
N GLN A 110 -0.82 12.59 4.68
CA GLN A 110 -1.18 12.12 6.03
C GLN A 110 -0.37 10.89 6.42
N LEU A 111 -0.17 9.94 5.48
CA LEU A 111 0.65 8.75 5.71
C LEU A 111 2.09 9.13 6.08
N LEU A 112 2.73 9.97 5.26
CA LEU A 112 4.09 10.46 5.52
C LEU A 112 4.16 11.25 6.82
N GLY A 113 3.12 11.99 7.18
CA GLY A 113 2.99 12.67 8.47
C GLY A 113 3.08 11.70 9.66
N LYS A 114 2.42 10.53 9.59
CA LYS A 114 2.51 9.50 10.63
C LYS A 114 3.94 8.97 10.78
N TYR A 115 4.58 8.64 9.66
CA TYR A 115 5.97 8.17 9.66
C TYR A 115 6.97 9.22 10.15
N ALA A 116 6.70 10.51 9.88
CA ALA A 116 7.52 11.59 10.40
C ALA A 116 7.43 11.70 11.93
N VAL A 117 6.22 11.55 12.49
CA VAL A 117 6.03 11.51 13.96
C VAL A 117 6.74 10.30 14.58
N MET A 118 6.81 9.18 13.87
CA MET A 118 7.55 7.98 14.29
C MET A 118 9.09 8.11 14.11
N GLY A 119 9.59 9.25 13.62
CA GLY A 119 11.02 9.46 13.37
C GLY A 119 11.60 8.68 12.18
N LYS A 120 10.74 8.08 11.35
CA LYS A 120 11.13 7.22 10.21
C LYS A 120 11.35 8.00 8.91
N VAL A 121 10.76 9.19 8.81
CA VAL A 121 10.83 10.07 7.64
C VAL A 121 11.14 11.50 8.11
N PRO A 122 11.98 12.28 7.41
CA PRO A 122 12.24 13.67 7.78
C PRO A 122 10.95 14.50 7.86
N VAL A 123 10.81 15.34 8.88
CA VAL A 123 9.63 16.19 9.11
C VAL A 123 9.33 17.11 7.91
N HIS A 124 10.36 17.47 7.15
CA HIS A 124 10.30 18.29 5.93
C HIS A 124 9.76 17.55 4.69
N ALA A 125 9.47 16.24 4.78
CA ALA A 125 8.76 15.50 3.72
C ALA A 125 7.36 16.06 3.44
N ARG A 126 6.85 16.95 4.30
CA ARG A 126 5.67 17.78 4.04
C ARG A 126 5.88 18.79 2.89
N THR A 127 7.13 19.07 2.49
CA THR A 127 7.50 20.20 1.63
C THR A 127 8.27 19.75 0.36
N ARG A 128 7.61 19.00 -0.53
CA ARG A 128 7.87 18.78 -1.99
C ARG A 128 9.20 18.08 -2.41
N PRO A 129 9.16 17.24 -3.48
CA PRO A 129 8.97 17.67 -4.88
C PRO A 129 7.60 17.28 -5.47
N ARG A 130 6.95 18.22 -6.18
CA ARG A 130 5.63 18.03 -6.84
C ARG A 130 5.64 16.92 -7.92
N SER A 131 6.82 16.57 -8.44
CA SER A 131 7.02 15.59 -9.52
C SER A 131 6.96 14.14 -9.04
N LEU A 132 7.37 13.83 -7.81
CA LEU A 132 7.40 12.46 -7.27
C LEU A 132 6.05 12.00 -6.70
N LEU A 133 5.16 12.92 -6.33
CA LEU A 133 3.84 12.62 -5.76
C LEU A 133 2.74 12.37 -6.81
N ARG A 134 3.06 12.43 -8.10
CA ARG A 134 2.05 12.24 -9.16
C ARG A 134 1.83 10.75 -9.40
N MET A 135 0.84 10.16 -8.72
CA MET A 135 0.28 8.86 -9.09
C MET A 135 -0.37 8.98 -10.48
N PRO A 136 -0.12 8.09 -11.44
CA PRO A 136 -0.90 8.02 -12.67
C PRO A 136 -2.37 7.65 -12.37
N GLU A 137 -3.28 8.01 -13.28
CA GLU A 137 -4.71 7.60 -13.21
C GLU A 137 -4.86 6.12 -13.55
#